data_AF-A0ABD4U1P3-F1
#
_entry.id   AF-A0ABD4U1P3-F1
#
_cell.length_a   1.000
_cell.length_b   1.000
_cell.length_c   1.000
_cell.angle_alpha   90.00
_cell.angle_beta   90.00
_cell.angle_gamma   90.00
#
_symmetry.space_group_name_H-M   'P 1'
#
loop_
_entity.id
_entity.type
_entity.pdbx_description
1 polymer ?
#
loop_
_entity_poly.entity_id
_entity_poly.type
_entity_poly.pdbx_seq_one_letter_code
_entity_poly.pdbx_strand_id
1 'polypeptide(L)' 'MSNIKFKLNRAGVAELMKSSAMQTVLTKHASNIKNRCGDGYEQDIHIGRNRANAMVSAKTRKAKKDNLKNNTLLKAVR' A
#
# COMPACT_ATOMS: atom_id res chain seq x y z
N MET A 1 37.20 -20.41 -0.60
CA MET A 1 35.73 -20.28 -0.49
C MET A 1 35.12 -20.81 -1.76
N SER A 2 34.33 -21.89 -1.67
CA SER A 2 33.62 -22.50 -2.79
C SER A 2 32.61 -21.50 -3.38
N ASN A 3 32.55 -21.39 -4.71
CA ASN A 3 31.61 -20.52 -5.42
C ASN A 3 30.16 -21.03 -5.27
N ILE A 4 29.49 -20.67 -4.17
CA ILE A 4 28.07 -20.97 -3.96
C ILE A 4 27.24 -19.97 -4.78
N LYS A 5 26.51 -20.48 -5.79
CA LYS A 5 25.53 -19.69 -6.56
C LYS A 5 24.16 -19.80 -5.91
N PHE A 6 23.75 -18.78 -5.17
CA PHE A 6 22.39 -18.68 -4.63
C PHE A 6 21.41 -18.29 -5.75
N LYS A 7 20.35 -19.08 -5.94
CA LYS A 7 19.25 -18.77 -6.85
C LYS A 7 17.99 -18.51 -6.05
N LEU A 8 17.47 -17.29 -6.13
CA LEU A 8 16.27 -16.88 -5.42
C LEU A 8 15.03 -17.63 -5.94
N ASN A 9 14.24 -18.20 -5.03
CA ASN A 9 12.92 -18.75 -5.36
C ASN A 9 11.92 -17.62 -5.63
N ARG A 10 11.82 -17.20 -6.89
CA ARG A 10 10.91 -16.12 -7.32
C ARG A 10 9.44 -16.43 -7.04
N ALA A 11 9.03 -17.70 -7.14
CA ALA A 11 7.66 -18.11 -6.88
C ALA A 11 7.31 -17.97 -5.39
N GLY A 12 8.18 -18.45 -4.50
CA GLY A 12 8.00 -18.30 -3.05
C GLY A 12 8.02 -16.83 -2.59
N VAL A 13 8.86 -15.99 -3.22
CA VAL A 13 8.83 -14.54 -2.95
C VAL A 13 7.50 -13.92 -3.39
N ALA A 14 6.98 -14.26 -4.55
CA ALA A 14 5.69 -13.75 -5.00
C ALA A 14 4.53 -14.22 -4.10
N GLU A 15 4.59 -15.46 -3.60
CA GLU A 15 3.63 -15.98 -2.63
C GLU A 15 3.69 -15.20 -1.31
N LEU A 16 4.89 -14.99 -0.77
CA LEU A 16 5.10 -14.16 0.42
C LEU A 16 4.55 -12.74 0.22
N MET A 17 4.81 -12.11 -0.94
CA MET A 17 4.33 -10.76 -1.25
C MET A 17 2.81 -10.67 -1.46
N LYS A 18 2.12 -11.79 -1.64
CA LYS A 18 0.65 -11.88 -1.72
C LYS A 18 0.01 -12.35 -0.41
N SER A 19 0.81 -12.85 0.53
CA SER A 19 0.35 -13.43 1.79
C SER A 19 -0.53 -12.48 2.61
N SER A 20 -1.38 -13.04 3.46
CA SER A 20 -2.21 -12.28 4.40
C SER A 20 -1.37 -11.43 5.36
N ALA A 21 -0.18 -11.90 5.73
CA ALA A 21 0.77 -11.14 6.53
C ALA A 21 1.21 -9.86 5.80
N MET A 22 1.56 -9.95 4.51
CA MET A 22 1.91 -8.77 3.71
C MET A 22 0.72 -7.82 3.55
N GLN A 23 -0.48 -8.36 3.33
CA GLN A 23 -1.69 -7.56 3.26
C GLN A 23 -1.94 -6.80 4.57
N THR A 24 -1.75 -7.44 5.73
CA THR A 24 -1.92 -6.81 7.05
C THR A 24 -0.95 -5.62 7.22
N VAL A 25 0.31 -5.80 6.82
CA VAL A 25 1.30 -4.71 6.84
C VAL A 25 0.86 -3.56 5.94
N LEU A 26 0.45 -3.85 4.71
CA LEU A 26 -0.05 -2.84 3.77
C LEU A 26 -1.31 -2.12 4.28
N THR A 27 -2.25 -2.85 4.88
CA THR A 27 -3.45 -2.28 5.52
C THR A 27 -3.08 -1.32 6.62
N LYS A 28 -2.09 -1.66 7.46
CA LYS A 28 -1.61 -0.79 8.54
C LYS A 28 -1.05 0.51 7.99
N HIS A 29 -0.20 0.45 6.97
CA HIS A 29 0.35 1.65 6.33
C HIS A 29 -0.75 2.50 5.67
N ALA A 30 -1.68 1.87 4.94
CA ALA A 30 -2.80 2.56 4.32
C ALA A 30 -3.72 3.23 5.37
N SER A 31 -3.97 2.55 6.49
CA SER A 31 -4.81 3.07 7.59
C SER A 31 -4.16 4.28 8.24
N ASN A 32 -2.85 4.26 8.44
CA ASN A 32 -2.11 5.42 8.94
C ASN A 32 -2.21 6.61 7.98
N ILE A 33 -2.06 6.39 6.67
CA ILE A 33 -2.21 7.44 5.65
C ILE A 33 -3.64 8.00 5.66
N LYS A 34 -4.66 7.12 5.64
CA LYS A 34 -6.07 7.50 5.66
C LYS A 34 -6.40 8.36 6.88
N ASN A 35 -5.96 7.91 8.06
CA ASN A 35 -6.22 8.63 9.32
C ASN A 35 -5.54 10.02 9.35
N ARG A 36 -4.37 10.17 8.71
CA ARG A 36 -3.71 11.48 8.53
C ARG A 36 -4.47 12.41 7.56
N CYS A 37 -5.15 11.86 6.57
CA CYS A 37 -5.91 12.64 5.58
C CYS A 37 -7.28 13.11 6.10
N GLY A 38 -7.89 12.37 7.03
CA GLY A 38 -9.18 12.68 7.63
C GLY A 38 -10.38 12.16 6.82
N ASP A 39 -11.53 12.80 7.00
CA ASP A 39 -12.80 12.30 6.49
C ASP A 39 -12.92 12.32 4.96
N GLY A 40 -13.54 11.27 4.41
CA GLY A 40 -13.83 11.15 2.98
C GLY A 40 -12.70 10.56 2.14
N TYR A 41 -11.62 10.12 2.79
CA TYR A 41 -10.60 9.26 2.21
C TYR A 41 -10.89 7.80 2.55
N GLU A 42 -10.79 6.94 1.56
CA GLU A 42 -10.96 5.49 1.71
C GLU A 42 -9.66 4.77 1.37
N GLN A 43 -9.56 3.54 1.85
CA GLN A 43 -8.48 2.64 1.50
C GLN A 43 -9.03 1.34 0.91
N ASP A 44 -8.24 0.71 0.05
CA ASP A 44 -8.54 -0.59 -0.54
C ASP A 44 -7.26 -1.44 -0.65
N ILE A 45 -7.43 -2.76 -0.66
CA ILE A 45 -6.37 -3.74 -0.90
C ILE A 45 -6.68 -4.56 -2.15
N HIS A 46 -5.70 -4.64 -3.03
CA HIS A 46 -5.78 -5.43 -4.24
C HIS A 46 -4.60 -6.40 -4.35
N ILE A 47 -4.89 -7.68 -4.54
CA ILE A 47 -3.88 -8.71 -4.77
C ILE A 47 -3.64 -8.83 -6.27
N GLY A 48 -2.54 -8.27 -6.74
CA GLY A 48 -2.13 -8.39 -8.14
C GLY A 48 -1.38 -9.70 -8.43
N ARG A 49 -0.90 -9.83 -9.67
CA ARG A 49 -0.21 -11.04 -10.17
C ARG A 49 0.95 -11.51 -9.27
N ASN A 50 1.77 -10.56 -8.79
CA ASN A 50 3.02 -10.85 -8.08
C ASN A 50 3.08 -10.30 -6.65
N ARG A 51 2.15 -9.43 -6.25
CA ARG A 51 2.18 -8.71 -4.96
C ARG A 51 0.81 -8.17 -4.59
N ALA A 52 0.58 -8.00 -3.30
CA ALA A 52 -0.51 -7.18 -2.79
C ALA A 52 -0.14 -5.68 -2.88
N ASN A 53 -1.14 -4.85 -3.14
CA ASN A 53 -1.04 -3.40 -3.14
C ASN A 53 -2.14 -2.85 -2.23
N ALA A 54 -1.85 -1.79 -1.49
CA ALA A 54 -2.86 -0.98 -0.83
C ALA A 54 -2.91 0.42 -1.46
N MET A 55 -4.13 0.93 -1.63
CA MET A 55 -4.38 2.24 -2.20
C MET A 55 -5.18 3.08 -1.21
N VAL A 56 -4.85 4.37 -1.10
CA VAL A 56 -5.67 5.36 -0.39
C VAL A 56 -6.13 6.41 -1.40
N SER A 57 -7.43 6.71 -1.42
CA SER A 57 -8.02 7.60 -2.42
C SER A 57 -9.07 8.54 -1.81
N ALA A 58 -9.18 9.74 -2.37
CA ALA A 58 -10.21 10.70 -2.00
C ALA A 58 -11.53 10.37 -2.71
N LYS A 59 -12.56 9.98 -1.95
CA LYS A 59 -13.85 9.54 -2.52
C LYS A 59 -14.88 10.64 -2.54
N THR A 60 -14.99 11.41 -1.47
CA THR A 60 -15.95 12.50 -1.38
C THR A 60 -15.50 13.73 -2.17
N ARG A 61 -16.44 14.56 -2.63
CA ARG A 61 -16.12 15.84 -3.29
C ARG A 61 -15.29 16.76 -2.37
N LYS A 62 -15.58 16.74 -1.06
CA LYS A 62 -14.83 17.50 -0.04
C LYS A 62 -13.38 17.03 0.03
N ALA A 63 -13.14 15.73 0.14
CA ALA A 63 -11.79 15.16 0.19
C ALA A 63 -11.01 15.41 -1.10
N LYS A 64 -11.66 15.33 -2.27
CA LYS A 64 -11.00 15.64 -3.55
C LYS A 64 -10.55 17.11 -3.63
N LYS A 65 -11.41 18.03 -3.19
CA LYS A 65 -11.09 19.47 -3.13
C LYS A 65 -9.97 19.76 -2.13
N ASP A 66 -10.01 19.13 -0.96
CA ASP A 66 -8.95 19.21 0.05
C ASP A 66 -7.61 18.72 -0.51
N ASN A 67 -7.59 17.50 -1.07
CA ASN A 67 -6.38 16.91 -1.63
C ASN A 67 -5.77 17.79 -2.74
N LEU A 68 -6.61 18.35 -3.63
CA LEU A 68 -6.15 19.22 -4.72
C LEU A 68 -5.53 20.52 -4.21
N LYS A 69 -6.08 21.11 -3.14
CA LYS A 69 -5.60 22.37 -2.57
C LYS A 69 -4.37 22.20 -1.69
N ASN A 70 -4.34 21.13 -0.91
CA ASN A 70 -3.40 20.97 0.20
C ASN A 70 -2.33 19.91 -0.06
N ASN A 71 -2.44 19.14 -1.16
CA ASN A 71 -1.61 17.96 -1.44
C ASN A 71 -1.64 16.95 -0.30
N THR A 72 -2.82 16.74 0.28
CA THR A 72 -3.03 15.98 1.52
C THR A 72 -2.49 14.56 1.42
N LEU A 73 -2.83 13.80 0.37
CA LEU A 73 -2.32 12.44 0.17
C LEU A 73 -0.80 12.42 0.03
N LEU A 74 -0.24 13.32 -0.77
CA LEU A 74 1.22 13.38 -0.98
C LEU A 74 1.96 13.65 0.34
N LYS A 75 1.45 14.57 1.16
CA LYS A 75 2.03 14.91 2.48
C LYS A 75 1.78 13.83 3.52
N ALA A 76 0.71 13.06 3.38
CA ALA A 76 0.39 11.94 4.26
C ALA A 76 1.23 10.70 3.98
N VAL A 77 1.97 10.61 2.86
CA VAL A 77 2.97 9.56 2.62
C VAL A 77 4.30 10.00 3.25
N ARG A 78 4.40 9.81 4.57
CA ARG A 78 5.61 9.96 5.37
C ARG A 78 5.73 8.79 6.34
#